data_AF-A0A4Q4D8A3-F1
#
_entry.id   AF-A0A4Q4D8A3-F1
#
_cell.length_a   1.000
_cell.length_b   1.000
_cell.length_c   1.000
_cell.angle_alpha   90.00
_cell.angle_beta   90.00
_cell.angle_gamma   90.00
#
_symmetry.space_group_name_H-M   'P 1'
#
loop_
_entity.id
_entity.type
_entity.pdbx_description
1 polymer ?
#
loop_
_entity_poly.entity_id
_entity_poly.type
_entity_poly.pdbx_seq_one_letter_code
_entity_poly.pdbx_strand_id
1 'polypeptide(L)'
;MKMLVWINPDSNAKVHPETDSPGEGWEHVGFVDSMAERDIVTQVQARLGHRSTPARRTDFYLCGDRQHPWVQSTTAATKPFAVAIDPDGDGTYLAAFSPARTVSLARRAPEPPPGLLERPVLVPIRLTTRSGRLFL
;
A
#
# COMPACT_ATOMS: atom_id res chain seq x y z
N MET A 1 3.03 -10.33 10.16
CA MET A 1 2.60 -10.62 8.77
C MET A 1 2.89 -9.40 7.91
N LYS A 2 3.21 -9.57 6.63
CA LYS A 2 3.50 -8.48 5.70
C LYS A 2 2.48 -8.54 4.58
N MET A 3 1.88 -7.41 4.23
CA MET A 3 1.05 -7.30 3.03
C MET A 3 1.92 -6.66 1.94
N LEU A 4 2.08 -7.30 0.79
CA LEU A 4 2.91 -6.77 -0.28
C LEU A 4 2.19 -5.60 -0.97
N VAL A 5 2.96 -4.58 -1.34
CA VAL A 5 2.42 -3.35 -1.94
C VAL A 5 3.00 -3.18 -3.34
N TRP A 6 2.07 -2.96 -4.25
CA TRP A 6 2.34 -2.69 -5.65
C TRP A 6 1.85 -1.30 -6.00
N ILE A 7 2.59 -0.60 -6.85
CA ILE A 7 2.18 0.70 -7.40
C ILE A 7 2.19 0.65 -8.92
N ASN A 8 1.41 1.53 -9.53
CA ASN A 8 1.56 1.87 -10.95
C ASN A 8 1.63 3.40 -11.07
N PRO A 9 2.67 3.96 -11.71
CA PRO A 9 2.78 5.41 -11.91
C PRO A 9 1.62 6.00 -12.71
N ASP A 10 0.94 5.21 -13.56
CA ASP A 10 -0.35 5.58 -14.11
C ASP A 10 -1.44 5.41 -13.05
N SER A 11 -1.92 6.55 -12.54
CA SER A 11 -3.02 6.62 -11.58
C SER A 11 -4.34 5.96 -12.03
N ASN A 12 -4.54 5.73 -13.33
CA ASN A 12 -5.74 5.11 -13.88
C ASN A 12 -5.59 3.60 -14.11
N ALA A 13 -4.41 3.03 -13.89
CA ALA A 13 -4.11 1.63 -14.09
C ALA A 13 -5.15 0.72 -13.42
N LYS A 14 -5.49 -0.34 -14.14
CA LYS A 14 -6.39 -1.38 -13.66
C LYS A 14 -5.58 -2.61 -13.29
N VAL A 15 -6.13 -3.39 -12.36
CA VAL A 15 -5.57 -4.69 -12.02
C VAL A 15 -6.10 -5.70 -13.03
N HIS A 16 -5.17 -6.32 -13.73
CA HIS A 16 -5.34 -7.46 -14.63
C HIS A 16 -4.34 -8.51 -14.16
N PRO A 17 -4.68 -9.33 -13.16
CA PRO A 17 -3.73 -10.20 -12.48
C PRO A 17 -3.03 -11.14 -13.46
N GLU A 18 -1.70 -11.13 -13.40
CA GLU A 18 -0.82 -12.12 -14.02
C GLU A 18 -0.28 -13.04 -12.91
N THR A 19 0.51 -14.05 -13.26
CA THR A 19 0.98 -15.09 -12.31
C THR A 19 1.57 -14.50 -11.03
N ASP A 20 2.33 -13.40 -11.11
CA ASP A 20 3.03 -12.80 -9.97
C ASP A 20 2.93 -11.25 -9.92
N SER A 21 1.96 -10.65 -10.61
CA SER A 21 1.79 -9.19 -10.65
C SER A 21 0.31 -8.77 -10.79
N PRO A 22 -0.10 -7.59 -10.29
CA PRO A 22 -1.41 -7.02 -10.59
C PRO A 22 -1.61 -6.66 -12.08
N GLY A 23 -0.58 -6.74 -12.92
CA GLY A 23 -0.64 -6.58 -14.38
C GLY A 23 0.49 -5.71 -14.94
N GLU A 24 0.36 -5.33 -16.21
CA GLU A 24 1.35 -4.47 -16.89
C GLU A 24 1.58 -3.13 -16.16
N GLY A 25 2.84 -2.74 -16.01
CA GLY A 25 3.26 -1.48 -15.40
C GLY A 25 3.12 -1.42 -13.87
N TRP A 26 2.66 -2.50 -13.23
CA TRP A 26 2.67 -2.62 -11.78
C TRP A 26 4.05 -3.04 -11.27
N GLU A 27 4.54 -2.35 -10.25
CA GLU A 27 5.85 -2.57 -9.65
C GLU A 27 5.69 -2.86 -8.16
N HIS A 28 6.32 -3.93 -7.69
CA HIS A 28 6.37 -4.25 -6.26
C HIS A 28 7.38 -3.34 -5.56
N VAL A 29 6.92 -2.54 -4.61
CA VAL A 29 7.74 -1.49 -3.97
C VAL A 29 8.06 -1.75 -2.51
N GLY A 30 7.54 -2.83 -1.94
CA GLY A 30 7.75 -3.18 -0.54
C GLY A 30 6.48 -3.70 0.12
N PHE A 31 6.32 -3.45 1.41
CA PHE A 31 5.25 -4.07 2.19
C PHE A 31 4.69 -3.18 3.29
N VAL A 32 3.49 -3.48 3.76
CA VAL A 32 2.93 -2.94 5.00
C VAL A 32 3.27 -3.89 6.15
N ASP A 33 3.86 -3.36 7.22
CA ASP A 33 3.97 -4.09 8.48
C ASP A 33 2.62 -4.09 9.21
N SER A 34 1.93 -5.23 9.16
CA SER A 34 0.61 -5.39 9.78
C SER A 34 0.56 -5.09 11.28
N MET A 35 1.70 -5.21 11.99
CA MET A 35 1.75 -4.96 13.43
C MET A 35 1.75 -3.46 13.74
N ALA A 36 2.44 -2.68 12.91
CA ALA A 36 2.52 -1.23 13.01
C ALA A 36 1.29 -0.53 12.39
N GLU A 37 0.74 -1.09 11.33
CA GLU A 37 -0.26 -0.44 10.46
C GLU A 37 -1.64 -1.12 10.55
N ARG A 38 -2.18 -1.18 11.77
CA ARG A 38 -3.42 -1.94 12.07
C ARG A 38 -4.67 -1.43 11.37
N ASP A 39 -4.75 -0.12 11.09
CA ASP A 39 -5.92 0.48 10.46
C ASP A 39 -6.08 -0.02 9.02
N ILE A 40 -5.01 -0.02 8.22
CA ILE A 40 -5.08 -0.51 6.84
C ILE A 40 -5.28 -2.03 6.79
N VAL A 41 -4.72 -2.78 7.74
CA VAL A 41 -5.03 -4.22 7.90
C VAL A 41 -6.52 -4.43 8.16
N THR A 42 -7.12 -3.61 9.02
CA THR A 42 -8.56 -3.67 9.32
C THR A 42 -9.40 -3.34 8.09
N GLN A 43 -8.96 -2.38 7.25
CA GLN A 43 -9.61 -2.08 5.97
C GLN A 43 -9.57 -3.28 5.00
N VAL A 44 -8.41 -3.93 4.89
CA VAL A 44 -8.22 -5.14 4.07
C VAL A 44 -9.09 -6.28 4.58
N GLN A 45 -9.07 -6.57 5.89
CA GLN A 45 -9.91 -7.60 6.50
C GLN A 45 -11.41 -7.34 6.31
N ALA A 46 -11.85 -6.09 6.41
CA ALA A 46 -13.24 -5.74 6.14
C ALA A 46 -13.61 -5.96 4.66
N ARG A 47 -12.70 -5.64 3.74
CA ARG A 47 -12.88 -5.91 2.31
C ARG A 47 -12.98 -7.40 2.00
N LEU A 48 -12.19 -8.23 2.67
CA LEU A 48 -12.20 -9.69 2.53
C LEU A 48 -13.37 -10.37 3.26
N GLY A 49 -14.22 -9.60 3.96
CA GLY A 49 -15.36 -10.15 4.72
C GLY A 49 -14.99 -10.79 6.06
N HIS A 50 -13.73 -10.67 6.50
CA HIS A 50 -13.28 -11.13 7.82
C HIS A 50 -13.69 -10.19 8.96
N ARG A 51 -14.11 -8.96 8.64
CA ARG A 51 -14.68 -8.00 9.60
C ARG A 51 -15.85 -7.22 9.01
N SER A 52 -16.80 -6.86 9.86
CA SER A 52 -17.98 -6.07 9.45
C SER A 52 -17.73 -4.56 9.38
N THR A 53 -16.76 -4.06 10.14
CA THR A 53 -16.52 -2.60 10.27
C THR A 53 -15.12 -2.24 9.82
N PRO A 54 -14.96 -1.41 8.75
CA PRO A 54 -13.67 -0.90 8.35
C PRO A 54 -13.10 0.10 9.38
N ALA A 55 -11.78 0.25 9.41
CA ALA A 55 -11.16 1.33 10.17
C ALA A 55 -11.57 2.71 9.61
N ARG A 56 -11.39 3.77 10.41
CA ARG A 56 -11.66 5.14 9.94
C ARG A 56 -10.51 5.72 9.12
N ARG A 57 -9.28 5.29 9.40
CA ARG A 57 -8.10 5.84 8.75
C ARG A 57 -7.86 5.17 7.42
N THR A 58 -7.35 6.00 6.50
CA THR A 58 -7.04 5.63 5.12
C THR A 58 -5.58 5.92 4.78
N ASP A 59 -4.79 6.27 5.79
CA ASP A 59 -3.35 6.52 5.68
C ASP A 59 -2.52 5.50 6.44
N PHE A 60 -1.43 5.06 5.81
CA PHE A 60 -0.51 4.07 6.33
C PHE A 60 0.94 4.37 5.93
N TYR A 61 1.91 3.81 6.65
CA TYR A 61 3.30 3.78 6.20
C TYR A 61 3.57 2.50 5.42
N LEU A 62 4.08 2.64 4.20
CA LEU A 62 4.72 1.59 3.42
C LEU A 62 6.17 1.43 3.90
N CYS A 63 6.59 0.21 4.21
CA CYS A 63 8.00 -0.15 4.29
C CYS A 63 8.52 -0.36 2.86
N GLY A 64 9.00 0.71 2.25
CA GLY A 64 9.47 0.73 0.87
C GLY A 64 10.88 0.15 0.75
N ASP A 65 11.12 -0.59 -0.32
CA ASP A 65 12.45 -1.02 -0.73
C ASP A 65 13.32 0.20 -1.07
N ARG A 66 14.43 0.34 -0.36
CA ARG A 66 15.35 1.48 -0.48
C ARG A 66 16.00 1.56 -1.87
N GLN A 67 16.14 0.43 -2.56
CA GLN A 67 16.76 0.37 -3.88
C GLN A 67 15.76 0.63 -5.01
N HIS A 68 14.46 0.61 -4.71
CA HIS A 68 13.43 0.79 -5.72
C HIS A 68 13.37 2.26 -6.22
N PRO A 69 13.44 2.53 -7.54
CA PRO A 69 13.47 3.89 -8.07
C PRO A 69 12.28 4.76 -7.63
N TRP A 70 11.06 4.21 -7.69
CA TRP A 70 9.87 4.90 -7.20
C TRP A 70 10.00 5.33 -5.73
N VAL A 71 10.46 4.43 -4.85
CA VAL A 71 10.65 4.74 -3.42
C VAL A 71 11.67 5.85 -3.22
N GLN A 72 12.78 5.84 -3.95
CA GLN A 72 13.78 6.91 -3.88
C GLN A 72 13.21 8.27 -4.31
N SER A 73 12.35 8.27 -5.34
CA SER A 73 11.71 9.48 -5.85
C SER A 73 10.63 10.05 -4.93
N THR A 74 10.12 9.29 -3.95
CA THR A 74 9.09 9.77 -3.00
C THR A 74 9.56 10.88 -2.07
N THR A 75 10.87 11.16 -2.05
CA THR A 75 11.45 12.35 -1.41
C THR A 75 11.12 13.65 -2.16
N ALA A 76 10.67 13.57 -3.41
CA ALA A 76 10.11 14.67 -4.19
C ALA A 76 8.57 14.56 -4.23
N ALA A 77 7.89 15.65 -4.57
CA ALA A 77 6.44 15.65 -4.72
C ALA A 77 6.01 14.63 -5.80
N THR A 78 5.55 13.46 -5.38
CA THR A 78 5.09 12.41 -6.31
C THR A 78 3.71 12.75 -6.85
N LYS A 79 3.56 12.62 -8.16
CA LYS A 79 2.25 12.61 -8.82
C LYS A 79 1.36 11.50 -8.22
N PRO A 80 0.02 11.62 -8.28
CA PRO A 80 -0.86 10.53 -7.88
C PRO A 80 -0.54 9.24 -8.66
N PHE A 81 -0.71 8.10 -8.00
CA PHE A 81 -0.37 6.77 -8.52
C PHE A 81 -1.44 5.75 -8.13
N ALA A 82 -1.54 4.64 -8.85
CA ALA A 82 -2.40 3.53 -8.44
C ALA A 82 -1.69 2.66 -7.40
N VAL A 83 -2.46 2.04 -6.50
CA VAL A 83 -1.96 1.13 -5.45
C VAL A 83 -2.77 -0.15 -5.48
N ALA A 84 -2.09 -1.29 -5.34
CA ALA A 84 -2.67 -2.58 -5.07
C ALA A 84 -1.94 -3.22 -3.88
N ILE A 85 -2.69 -3.97 -3.07
CA ILE A 85 -2.16 -4.72 -1.94
C ILE A 85 -2.40 -6.20 -2.19
N ASP A 86 -1.37 -7.02 -2.07
CA ASP A 86 -1.49 -8.46 -1.93
C ASP A 86 -1.40 -8.80 -0.43
N PRO A 87 -2.53 -9.10 0.24
CA PRO A 87 -2.57 -9.29 1.68
C PRO A 87 -1.75 -10.48 2.17
N ASP A 88 -1.75 -11.56 1.39
CA ASP A 88 -1.28 -12.89 1.80
C ASP A 88 -0.04 -13.35 1.01
N GLY A 89 0.32 -12.64 -0.06
CA GLY A 89 1.45 -12.99 -0.93
C GLY A 89 1.12 -14.13 -1.89
N ASP A 90 -0.17 -14.34 -2.19
CA ASP A 90 -0.68 -15.46 -2.99
C ASP A 90 -1.14 -15.03 -4.40
N GLY A 91 -0.93 -13.77 -4.78
CA GLY A 91 -1.39 -13.20 -6.04
C GLY A 91 -2.82 -12.63 -6.00
N THR A 92 -3.47 -12.57 -4.83
CA THR A 92 -4.78 -11.94 -4.67
C THR A 92 -4.64 -10.44 -4.42
N TYR A 93 -4.83 -9.63 -5.48
CA TYR A 93 -4.64 -8.19 -5.40
C TYR A 93 -5.92 -7.40 -5.06
N LEU A 94 -5.83 -6.55 -4.04
CA LEU A 94 -6.83 -5.54 -3.70
C LEU A 94 -6.41 -4.17 -4.23
N ALA A 95 -7.02 -3.74 -5.33
CA ALA A 95 -6.75 -2.44 -5.94
C ALA A 95 -7.47 -1.31 -5.20
N ALA A 96 -6.79 -0.19 -4.95
CA ALA A 96 -7.42 1.02 -4.43
C ALA A 96 -8.40 1.60 -5.46
N PHE A 97 -9.57 2.08 -5.01
CA PHE A 97 -10.58 2.68 -5.88
C PHE A 97 -10.15 4.00 -6.53
N SER A 98 -9.33 4.76 -5.82
CA SER A 98 -8.92 6.11 -6.17
C SER A 98 -7.39 6.22 -6.13
N PRO A 99 -6.78 7.09 -6.96
CA PRO A 99 -5.35 7.33 -6.92
C PRO A 99 -4.85 7.68 -5.53
N ALA A 100 -3.76 7.03 -5.13
CA ALA A 100 -3.05 7.29 -3.90
C ALA A 100 -2.12 8.51 -4.03
N ARG A 101 -1.71 9.04 -2.88
CA ARG A 101 -0.72 10.12 -2.79
C ARG A 101 0.22 9.87 -1.62
N THR A 102 1.47 10.31 -1.77
CA THR A 102 2.34 10.49 -0.61
C THR A 102 1.95 11.78 0.11
N VAL A 103 1.97 11.76 1.44
CA VAL A 103 1.54 12.90 2.27
C VAL A 103 2.36 12.99 3.55
N SER A 104 2.49 14.17 4.15
CA SER A 104 2.94 14.24 5.54
C SER A 104 1.83 13.76 6.47
N LEU A 105 2.12 12.75 7.31
CA LEU A 105 1.17 12.27 8.31
C LEU A 105 1.38 13.00 9.64
N ALA A 106 0.28 13.30 10.33
CA ALA A 106 0.31 13.96 11.64
C ALA A 106 0.90 13.07 12.75
N ARG A 107 0.99 11.75 12.50
CA ARG A 107 1.58 10.79 13.43
C ARG A 107 3.06 10.57 13.11
N ARG A 108 3.83 10.16 14.11
CA ARG A 108 5.21 9.69 13.92
C ARG A 108 5.22 8.41 13.09
N ALA A 109 6.22 8.26 12.23
CA ALA A 109 6.50 7.00 11.56
C ALA A 109 6.79 5.89 12.58
N PRO A 110 6.29 4.66 12.36
CA PRO A 110 6.60 3.53 13.24
C PRO A 110 8.10 3.21 13.20
N GLU A 111 8.58 2.47 14.18
CA GLU A 111 9.92 1.89 14.07
C GLU A 111 9.88 0.82 12.96
N PRO A 112 10.88 0.77 12.06
CA PRO A 112 10.96 -0.31 11.08
C PRO A 112 10.99 -1.69 11.74
N PRO A 113 10.44 -2.72 11.08
CA PRO A 113 10.48 -4.08 11.62
C PRO A 113 11.90 -4.54 11.94
N PRO A 114 12.13 -5.20 13.08
CA PRO A 114 13.44 -5.71 13.43
C PRO A 114 13.87 -6.85 12.49
N GLY A 115 15.19 -7.07 12.37
CA GLY A 115 15.75 -8.21 11.64
C GLY A 115 15.76 -8.07 10.11
N LEU A 116 15.47 -6.88 9.57
CA LEU A 116 15.66 -6.60 8.15
C LEU A 116 17.15 -6.38 7.85
N LEU A 117 17.64 -7.00 6.77
CA LEU A 117 19.02 -6.82 6.29
C LEU A 117 19.29 -5.37 5.87
N GLU A 118 18.30 -4.74 5.22
CA GLU A 118 18.34 -3.34 4.86
C GLU A 118 17.19 -2.57 5.53
N ARG A 119 17.49 -1.36 6.01
CA ARG A 119 16.48 -0.51 6.64
C ARG A 119 15.55 0.07 5.56
N PRO A 120 14.24 -0.19 5.62
CA PRO A 120 13.29 0.29 4.62
C PRO A 120 13.13 1.81 4.71
N VAL A 121 12.65 2.40 3.61
CA VAL A 121 12.20 3.79 3.59
C VAL A 121 10.72 3.80 3.97
N LEU A 122 10.36 4.51 5.04
CA LEU A 122 8.97 4.62 5.46
C LEU A 122 8.27 5.68 4.63
N VAL A 123 7.45 5.24 3.67
CA VAL A 123 6.72 6.11 2.75
C VAL A 123 5.29 6.29 3.26
N PRO A 124 4.89 7.51 3.66
CA PRO A 124 3.52 7.77 4.09
C PRO A 124 2.58 7.83 2.89
N ILE A 125 1.60 6.94 2.85
CA ILE A 125 0.61 6.84 1.78
C ILE A 125 -0.77 7.19 2.33
N ARG A 126 -1.54 7.98 1.58
CA ARG A 126 -2.97 8.20 1.82
C ARG A 126 -3.79 7.70 0.65
N LEU A 127 -4.79 6.89 0.97
CA LEU A 127 -5.85 6.47 0.06
C LEU A 127 -7.09 7.33 0.26
N THR A 128 -7.91 7.42 -0.78
CA THR A 128 -9.21 8.11 -0.75
C THR A 128 -10.31 7.09 -0.98
N THR A 129 -11.35 7.14 -0.15
CA THR A 129 -12.51 6.27 -0.31
C THR A 129 -13.34 6.67 -1.52
N ARG A 130 -13.98 5.67 -2.14
CA ARG A 130 -15.03 5.86 -3.13
C ARG A 130 -16.25 5.09 -2.66
N SER A 131 -17.39 5.77 -2.52
CA SER A 131 -18.62 5.20 -1.97
C SER A 131 -18.41 4.47 -0.64
N GLY A 132 -17.57 5.03 0.25
CA GLY A 132 -17.28 4.47 1.57
C GLY A 132 -16.27 3.32 1.60
N ARG A 133 -15.70 2.91 0.47
CA ARG A 133 -14.74 1.79 0.38
C ARG A 133 -13.38 2.25 -0.12
N LEU A 134 -12.31 1.60 0.33
CA LEU A 134 -10.94 1.83 -0.16
C LEU A 134 -10.55 0.93 -1.33
N PHE A 135 -10.98 -0.33 -1.29
CA PHE A 135 -10.54 -1.36 -2.22
C PHE A 135 -11.69 -1.94 -3.05
N LEU A 136 -11.40 -2.13 -4.34
CA LEU A 136 -12.25 -2.79 -5.33
C LEU A 136 -12.60 -4.22 -4.92
#